data_AF-C0EIX4-F1
#
_entry.id   AF-C0EIX4-F1
#
_cell.length_a   1.000
_cell.length_b   1.000
_cell.length_c   1.000
_cell.angle_alpha   90.00
_cell.angle_beta   90.00
_cell.angle_gamma   90.00
#
_symmetry.space_group_name_H-M   'P 1'
#
loop_
_entity.id
_entity.type
_entity.pdbx_description
1 polymer ?
#
loop_
_entity_poly.entity_id
_entity_poly.type
_entity_poly.pdbx_seq_one_letter_code
_entity_poly.pdbx_strand_id
1 'polypeptide(L)' 'MVFAPKYQGKVIYHELKRDVGQILRKLCHERKVEMIEAEACPDYIHILVWI' A
#
# COMPACT_ATOMS: atom_id res chain seq x y z
N MET A 1 -2.52 5.16 7.94
CA MET A 1 -2.61 5.97 6.70
C MET A 1 -3.45 5.21 5.68
N VAL A 2 -4.28 5.90 4.88
CA VAL A 2 -5.16 5.26 3.87
C VAL A 2 -4.84 5.81 2.48
N PHE A 3 -4.60 4.93 1.53
CA PHE A 3 -4.41 5.28 0.12
C PHE A 3 -5.61 4.81 -0.69
N ALA A 4 -6.31 5.75 -1.33
CA ALA A 4 -7.38 5.43 -2.28
C ALA A 4 -6.88 5.68 -3.71
N PRO A 5 -7.02 4.71 -4.63
CA PRO A 5 -6.71 4.94 -6.02
C PRO A 5 -7.74 5.88 -6.64
N LYS A 6 -7.27 6.84 -7.44
CA LYS A 6 -8.13 7.82 -8.13
C LYS A 6 -9.19 7.15 -9.02
N TYR A 7 -8.88 5.97 -9.54
CA TYR A 7 -9.80 5.12 -10.26
C TYR A 7 -9.97 3.84 -9.43
N GLN A 8 -11.20 3.57 -8.96
CA GLN A 8 -11.59 2.37 -8.19
C GLN A 8 -11.57 1.09 -9.07
N GLY A 9 -10.65 1.03 -10.03
CA GLY A 9 -10.46 -0.12 -10.90
C GLY A 9 -9.75 -1.23 -10.15
N LYS A 10 -10.38 -2.40 -10.10
CA LYS A 10 -9.86 -3.65 -9.49
C LYS A 10 -8.51 -4.14 -10.05
N VAL A 11 -7.94 -3.47 -11.06
CA VAL A 11 -6.65 -3.80 -11.69
C VAL A 11 -5.50 -3.75 -10.66
N ILE A 12 -5.55 -2.77 -9.74
CA ILE A 12 -4.56 -2.65 -8.67
C ILE A 12 -4.51 -3.92 -7.80
N TYR A 13 -5.62 -4.66 -7.75
CA TYR A 13 -5.80 -5.78 -6.86
C TYR A 13 -5.44 -7.15 -7.38
N HIS A 14 -5.63 -7.34 -8.68
CA HIS A 14 -5.30 -8.61 -9.31
C HIS A 14 -3.85 -8.62 -9.73
N GLU A 15 -3.47 -7.68 -10.58
CA GLU A 15 -2.19 -7.73 -11.28
C GLU A 15 -1.12 -6.96 -10.51
N LEU A 16 -1.47 -5.79 -9.97
CA LEU A 16 -0.49 -4.87 -9.39
C LEU A 16 -0.32 -5.00 -7.88
N LYS A 17 -1.07 -5.88 -7.19
CA LYS A 17 -1.06 -5.98 -5.72
C LYS A 17 0.35 -6.25 -5.19
N ARG A 18 1.09 -7.10 -5.90
CA ARG A 18 2.46 -7.47 -5.55
C ARG A 18 3.43 -6.31 -5.73
N ASP A 19 3.33 -5.63 -6.87
CA ASP A 19 4.21 -4.51 -7.23
C ASP A 19 3.97 -3.30 -6.32
N VAL A 20 2.71 -2.97 -6.06
CA VAL A 20 2.33 -1.89 -5.14
C VAL A 20 2.85 -2.19 -3.73
N GLY A 21 2.72 -3.42 -3.25
CA GLY A 21 3.29 -3.83 -1.97
C GLY A 21 4.81 -3.68 -1.90
N GLN A 22 5.54 -4.01 -2.97
CA GLN A 22 6.99 -3.82 -3.06
C GLN A 22 7.38 -2.34 -3.04
N ILE A 23 6.66 -1.49 -3.81
CA ILE A 23 6.90 -0.05 -3.87
C ILE A 23 6.69 0.58 -2.49
N LEU A 24 5.59 0.24 -1.81
CA LEU A 24 5.28 0.76 -0.47
C LEU A 24 6.33 0.33 0.57
N ARG A 25 6.77 -0.93 0.56
CA ARG A 25 7.86 -1.40 1.44
C ARG A 25 9.16 -0.66 1.19
N LYS A 26 9.52 -0.46 -0.08
CA LYS A 26 10.73 0.30 -0.45
C LYS A 26 10.65 1.74 0.04
N LEU A 27 9.51 2.40 -0.15
CA LEU A 27 9.28 3.77 0.32
C LEU A 27 9.39 3.87 1.85
N CYS A 28 8.77 2.96 2.61
CA CYS A 28 8.88 2.94 4.07
C CYS A 28 10.34 2.75 4.51
N HIS A 29 11.08 1.84 3.87
CA HIS A 29 12.50 1.63 4.15
C HIS A 29 13.35 2.87 3.88
N GLU A 30 13.16 3.52 2.73
CA GLU A 30 13.87 4.77 2.37
C GLU A 30 13.54 5.92 3.32
N ARG A 31 12.30 5.98 3.81
CA ARG A 31 11.83 7.01 4.75
C ARG A 31 12.17 6.69 6.21
N LYS A 32 12.79 5.53 6.49
CA LYS A 32 13.04 5.02 7.86
C LYS A 32 11.76 4.94 8.71
N VAL A 33 10.65 4.61 8.07
CA VAL A 33 9.35 4.42 8.71
C VAL A 33 9.12 2.92 8.88
N GLU A 34 8.82 2.49 10.11
CA GLU A 34 8.52 1.10 10.39
C GLU A 34 7.07 0.79 10.00
N MET A 35 6.87 -0.23 9.17
CA MET A 35 5.56 -0.67 8.73
C MET A 35 5.12 -1.86 9.58
N ILE A 36 4.03 -1.67 10.34
CA ILE A 36 3.50 -2.68 11.25
C ILE A 36 2.57 -3.62 10.48
N GLU A 37 1.60 -3.05 9.76
CA GLU A 37 0.62 -3.81 8.98
C GLU A 37 0.30 -3.09 7.66
N ALA A 38 0.00 -3.88 6.63
CA ALA A 38 -0.48 -3.35 5.35
C ALA A 38 -1.54 -4.29 4.78
N GLU A 39 -2.75 -3.76 4.60
CA GLU A 39 -3.88 -4.47 4.00
C GLU A 39 -4.29 -3.76 2.72
N ALA A 40 -4.44 -4.53 1.65
CA ALA A 40 -5.09 -4.03 0.46
C ALA A 40 -6.56 -4.45 0.54
N CYS A 41 -7.48 -3.47 0.56
CA CYS A 41 -8.95 -3.60 0.48
C CYS A 41 -9.48 -2.98 -0.85
N PRO A 42 -10.54 -3.50 -1.51
CA PRO A 42 -10.74 -3.38 -2.97
C PRO A 42 -10.60 -1.98 -3.57
N ASP A 43 -10.97 -0.97 -2.78
CA ASP A 43 -10.96 0.43 -3.15
C ASP A 43 -9.96 1.27 -2.35
N TYR A 44 -9.19 0.66 -1.45
CA TYR A 44 -8.27 1.36 -0.54
C TYR A 44 -7.16 0.45 0.01
N ILE A 45 -5.96 1.01 0.19
CA ILE A 45 -4.85 0.33 0.87
C ILE A 45 -4.68 0.96 2.25
N HIS A 46 -4.81 0.15 3.28
CA HIS A 46 -4.59 0.51 4.67
C HIS A 46 -3.15 0.18 5.03
N ILE A 47 -2.42 1.18 5.53
CA ILE A 47 -1.06 0.97 6.04
C ILE A 47 -1.00 1.50 7.47
N LEU A 48 -0.61 0.63 8.38
CA LEU A 48 -0.25 0.97 9.75
C LEU A 48 1.27 1.13 9.81
N VAL A 49 1.70 2.31 10.23
CA VAL A 49 3.11 2.66 10.38
C VAL A 49 3.36 3.22 11.77
N TRP A 50 4.56 2.97 12.28
CA TRP A 50 5.08 3.65 13.46
C TRP A 50 5.81 4.92 13.01
N ILE A 51 5.48 6.05 13.63
CA ILE A 51 6.09 7.37 13.42
C ILE A 51 6.67 7.86 14.73
#